data_AF-A0A415MC78-F1
#
_entry.id   AF-A0A415MC78-F1
#
_cell.length_a   1.000
_cell.length_b   1.000
_cell.length_c   1.000
_cell.angle_alpha   90.00
_cell.angle_beta   90.00
_cell.angle_gamma   90.00
#
_symmetry.space_group_name_H-M   'P 1'
#
loop_
_entity.id
_entity.type
_entity.pdbx_description
1 polymer ?
#
loop_
_entity_poly.entity_id
_entity_poly.type
_entity_poly.pdbx_seq_one_letter_code
_entity_poly.pdbx_strand_id
1 'polypeptide(L)'
;MVKTDKEVNKAVEKKISNYRKKLSNKEMSEIINTTLSNGVFVADKYAFSLNDVKQEFKRNHQFKDIISSGAYFYFQNKLCICLNNTIVVNNDGVYYSEDVKKNPSLYFLTRINRGHLHRKPRNNTCEIKVRTYFIHAKQYQELSRKGRVVIDSTSYLMNEVGGYVNGTGGLGPGDSFGLYFTWLMDEKYNISKKELADITGIDERTITRMRTKEDYLPSLEFIIACCIAMSLLPWESDKLIDLAGYKLRTNLKIERGYIALIHVFYQCSIDECNEFLEQMGLTSLSSIIKTKKKINSRTLHVIS
;
A
#
# COMPACT_ATOMS: atom_id res chain seq x y z
N MET A 1 57.98 -16.10 -3.23
CA MET A 1 57.62 -14.66 -3.30
C MET A 1 56.14 -14.55 -3.58
N VAL A 2 55.36 -14.21 -2.54
CA VAL A 2 53.90 -14.07 -2.60
C VAL A 2 53.58 -12.76 -3.29
N LYS A 3 52.82 -12.80 -4.40
CA LYS A 3 52.38 -11.59 -5.09
C LYS A 3 51.43 -10.81 -4.18
N THR A 4 51.62 -9.50 -4.08
CA THR A 4 50.77 -8.63 -3.25
C THR A 4 49.37 -8.50 -3.85
N ASP A 5 48.34 -8.32 -3.02
CA ASP A 5 46.92 -8.23 -3.44
C ASP A 5 46.66 -7.17 -4.53
N LYS A 6 47.49 -6.13 -4.62
CA LYS A 6 47.46 -5.13 -5.69
C LYS A 6 47.81 -5.70 -7.08
N GLU A 7 48.75 -6.64 -7.16
CA GLU A 7 49.15 -7.27 -8.42
C GLU A 7 48.12 -8.29 -8.90
N VAL A 8 47.45 -8.98 -7.96
CA VAL A 8 46.35 -9.90 -8.26
C VAL A 8 45.14 -9.13 -8.80
N ASN A 9 44.75 -8.02 -8.16
CA ASN A 9 43.63 -7.18 -8.62
C ASN A 9 43.90 -6.54 -9.99
N LYS A 10 45.12 -6.08 -10.26
CA LYS A 10 45.50 -5.52 -11.58
C LYS A 10 45.50 -6.58 -12.69
N ALA A 11 45.86 -7.82 -12.37
CA ALA A 11 45.79 -8.94 -13.31
C ALA A 11 44.34 -9.40 -13.59
N VAL A 12 43.47 -9.35 -12.58
CA VAL A 12 42.03 -9.62 -12.70
C VAL A 12 41.33 -8.54 -13.53
N GLU A 13 41.60 -7.26 -13.28
CA GLU A 13 41.05 -6.15 -14.07
C GLU A 13 41.53 -6.17 -15.53
N LYS A 14 42.80 -6.52 -15.78
CA LYS A 14 43.33 -6.69 -17.14
C LYS A 14 42.71 -7.91 -17.85
N LYS A 15 42.42 -9.00 -17.13
CA LYS A 15 41.67 -10.15 -17.65
C LYS A 15 40.22 -9.77 -17.96
N ILE A 16 39.52 -9.07 -17.09
CA ILE A 16 38.14 -8.59 -17.30
C ILE A 16 38.09 -7.61 -18.47
N SER A 17 39.06 -6.71 -18.59
CA SER A 17 39.20 -5.77 -19.72
C SER A 17 39.48 -6.50 -21.04
N ASN A 18 40.33 -7.54 -21.03
CA ASN A 18 40.56 -8.38 -22.21
C ASN A 18 39.37 -9.27 -22.56
N TYR A 19 38.59 -9.74 -21.57
CA TYR A 19 37.33 -10.45 -21.80
C TYR A 19 36.28 -9.51 -22.42
N ARG A 20 36.18 -8.27 -21.94
CA ARG A 20 35.33 -7.22 -22.52
C ARG A 20 35.77 -6.81 -23.94
N LYS A 21 37.06 -6.91 -24.28
CA LYS A 21 37.59 -6.66 -25.62
C LYS A 21 37.50 -7.87 -26.57
N LYS A 22 37.40 -9.10 -26.03
CA LYS A 22 37.32 -10.36 -26.80
C LYS A 22 35.89 -10.81 -27.12
N LEU A 23 34.87 -10.30 -26.43
CA LEU A 23 33.50 -10.47 -26.92
C LEU A 23 33.36 -9.70 -28.23
N SER A 24 33.29 -10.43 -29.33
CA SER A 24 33.04 -9.90 -30.65
C SER A 24 31.79 -9.02 -30.60
N ASN A 25 31.85 -7.83 -31.20
CA ASN A 25 30.69 -6.95 -31.37
C ASN A 25 29.48 -7.68 -31.98
N LYS A 26 29.70 -8.81 -32.67
CA LYS A 26 28.64 -9.66 -33.21
C LYS A 26 27.89 -10.44 -32.12
N GLU A 27 28.59 -11.08 -31.19
CA GLU A 27 27.98 -11.83 -30.07
C GLU A 27 27.37 -10.89 -29.03
N MET A 28 28.00 -9.74 -28.77
CA MET A 28 27.38 -8.65 -27.99
C MET A 28 26.14 -8.11 -28.71
N SER A 29 26.17 -7.92 -30.03
CA SER A 29 24.98 -7.51 -30.78
C SER A 29 23.90 -8.59 -30.82
N GLU A 30 24.26 -9.88 -30.83
CA GLU A 30 23.31 -10.99 -30.77
C GLU A 30 22.71 -11.12 -29.38
N ILE A 31 23.49 -11.06 -28.31
CA ILE A 31 22.97 -11.06 -26.93
C ILE A 31 22.13 -9.80 -26.70
N ILE A 32 22.58 -8.64 -27.13
CA ILE A 32 21.80 -7.39 -27.07
C ILE A 32 20.53 -7.53 -27.92
N ASN A 33 20.58 -8.04 -29.15
CA ASN A 33 19.39 -8.22 -30.00
C ASN A 33 18.44 -9.30 -29.47
N THR A 34 18.95 -10.35 -28.81
CA THR A 34 18.14 -11.43 -28.20
C THR A 34 17.55 -10.99 -26.86
N THR A 35 18.23 -10.09 -26.14
CA THR A 35 17.74 -9.47 -24.90
C THR A 35 16.80 -8.28 -25.21
N LEU A 36 17.02 -7.57 -26.32
CA LEU A 36 16.21 -6.45 -26.81
C LEU A 36 14.98 -6.92 -27.59
N SER A 37 15.02 -8.06 -28.29
CA SER A 37 13.87 -8.59 -29.04
C SER A 37 12.70 -8.96 -28.13
N ASN A 38 12.99 -9.35 -26.88
CA ASN A 38 11.97 -9.67 -25.89
C ASN A 38 11.65 -8.51 -24.93
N GLY A 39 12.45 -7.43 -24.93
CA GLY A 39 12.08 -6.10 -24.45
C GLY A 39 11.46 -6.00 -23.05
N VAL A 40 11.70 -6.93 -22.12
CA VAL A 40 11.15 -6.89 -20.75
C VAL A 40 12.27 -7.12 -19.74
N PHE A 41 12.57 -6.09 -18.95
CA PHE A 41 13.59 -6.13 -17.89
C PHE A 41 12.92 -6.01 -16.52
N VAL A 42 12.44 -7.10 -15.94
CA VAL A 42 11.91 -7.04 -14.57
C VAL A 42 12.50 -8.14 -13.71
N ALA A 43 13.35 -7.74 -12.76
CA ALA A 43 13.57 -8.53 -11.56
C ALA A 43 12.27 -8.45 -10.73
N ASP A 44 11.66 -9.60 -10.48
CA ASP A 44 10.39 -9.81 -9.77
C ASP A 44 9.25 -8.82 -10.09
N LYS A 45 8.47 -9.15 -11.13
CA LYS A 45 7.36 -8.34 -11.66
C LYS A 45 6.21 -8.05 -10.69
N TYR A 46 6.16 -8.70 -9.53
CA TYR A 46 5.13 -8.48 -8.51
C TYR A 46 5.67 -7.78 -7.27
N ALA A 47 6.98 -7.57 -7.16
CA ALA A 47 7.59 -6.90 -6.03
C ALA A 47 7.57 -5.38 -6.22
N PHE A 48 7.02 -4.69 -5.22
CA PHE A 48 6.95 -3.24 -5.13
C PHE A 48 7.49 -2.85 -3.76
N SER A 49 8.63 -2.16 -3.72
CA SER A 49 9.04 -1.51 -2.47
C SER A 49 8.06 -0.38 -2.15
N LEU A 50 7.89 -0.03 -0.87
CA LEU A 50 7.04 1.11 -0.51
C LEU A 50 7.50 2.40 -1.20
N ASN A 51 8.82 2.59 -1.34
CA ASN A 51 9.37 3.74 -2.07
C ASN A 51 9.01 3.69 -3.57
N ASP A 52 9.02 2.50 -4.19
CA ASP A 52 8.58 2.34 -5.58
C ASP A 52 7.12 2.76 -5.73
N VAL A 53 6.24 2.29 -4.84
CA VAL A 53 4.81 2.65 -4.83
C VAL A 53 4.63 4.17 -4.73
N LYS A 54 5.36 4.81 -3.81
CA LYS A 54 5.31 6.28 -3.61
C LYS A 54 5.78 7.04 -4.84
N GLN A 55 6.89 6.63 -5.45
CA GLN A 55 7.44 7.30 -6.64
C GLN A 55 6.56 7.10 -7.88
N GLU A 56 6.03 5.89 -8.09
CA GLU A 56 5.13 5.60 -9.21
C GLU A 56 3.79 6.32 -9.05
N PHE A 57 3.26 6.44 -7.83
CA PHE A 57 2.06 7.24 -7.58
C PHE A 57 2.25 8.73 -7.90
N LYS A 58 3.45 9.27 -7.62
CA LYS A 58 3.81 10.66 -7.95
C LYS A 58 3.95 10.88 -9.47
N ARG A 59 4.50 9.90 -10.21
CA ARG A 59 4.97 10.10 -11.60
C ARG A 59 4.08 9.47 -12.68
N ASN A 60 3.35 8.40 -12.37
CA ASN A 60 2.64 7.59 -13.36
C ASN A 60 1.13 7.69 -13.19
N HIS A 61 0.46 8.33 -14.15
CA HIS A 61 -0.99 8.52 -14.13
C HIS A 61 -1.75 7.18 -14.12
N GLN A 62 -1.29 6.19 -14.90
CA GLN A 62 -1.90 4.87 -14.93
C GLN A 62 -1.84 4.22 -13.55
N PHE A 63 -0.68 4.26 -12.89
CA PHE A 63 -0.51 3.71 -11.55
C PHE A 63 -1.40 4.44 -10.53
N LYS A 64 -1.43 5.77 -10.59
CA LYS A 64 -2.30 6.59 -9.74
C LYS A 64 -3.77 6.20 -9.89
N ASP A 65 -4.26 6.00 -11.11
CA ASP A 65 -5.64 5.58 -11.37
C ASP A 65 -5.94 4.19 -10.78
N ILE A 66 -5.01 3.25 -10.93
CA ILE A 66 -5.12 1.88 -10.40
C ILE A 66 -5.21 1.90 -8.87
N ILE A 67 -4.30 2.62 -8.20
CA ILE A 67 -4.30 2.71 -6.74
C ILE A 67 -5.55 3.44 -6.25
N SER A 68 -5.89 4.56 -6.89
CA SER A 68 -7.07 5.35 -6.55
C SER A 68 -8.39 4.64 -6.88
N SER A 69 -8.37 3.53 -7.62
CA SER A 69 -9.59 2.75 -7.87
C SER A 69 -10.05 1.98 -6.63
N GLY A 70 -9.18 1.81 -5.63
CA GLY A 70 -9.45 1.01 -4.45
C GLY A 70 -9.43 -0.50 -4.68
N ALA A 71 -8.97 -0.94 -5.87
CA ALA A 71 -9.01 -2.35 -6.24
C ALA A 71 -7.84 -3.16 -5.66
N TYR A 72 -6.84 -2.49 -5.08
CA TYR A 72 -5.64 -3.13 -4.57
C TYR A 72 -5.32 -2.66 -3.16
N PHE A 73 -4.82 -3.59 -2.36
CA PHE A 73 -4.15 -3.30 -1.10
C PHE A 73 -2.66 -3.66 -1.18
N TYR A 74 -1.84 -2.94 -0.44
CA TYR A 74 -0.41 -3.18 -0.31
C TYR A 74 -0.14 -4.09 0.89
N PHE A 75 0.58 -5.19 0.69
CA PHE A 75 1.00 -6.06 1.78
C PHE A 75 2.22 -6.88 1.37
N GLN A 76 3.22 -6.99 2.25
CA GLN A 76 4.47 -7.74 2.01
C GLN A 76 5.14 -7.40 0.66
N ASN A 77 5.31 -6.11 0.37
CA ASN A 77 5.91 -5.60 -0.88
C ASN A 77 5.18 -6.05 -2.17
N LYS A 78 3.87 -6.29 -2.09
CA LYS A 78 3.03 -6.64 -3.24
C LYS A 78 1.74 -5.85 -3.21
N LEU A 79 1.18 -5.58 -4.39
CA LEU A 79 -0.13 -4.97 -4.56
C LEU A 79 -1.11 -6.07 -4.97
N CYS A 80 -1.94 -6.51 -4.03
CA CYS A 80 -2.89 -7.60 -4.21
C CYS A 80 -4.30 -7.05 -4.43
N ILE A 81 -5.08 -7.69 -5.30
CA ILE A 81 -6.46 -7.30 -5.54
C ILE A 81 -7.30 -7.48 -4.27
N CYS A 82 -8.19 -6.51 -4.01
CA CYS A 82 -9.14 -6.57 -2.91
C CYS A 82 -10.24 -7.57 -3.20
N LEU A 83 -10.01 -8.84 -2.89
CA LEU A 83 -10.96 -9.94 -3.02
C LEU A 83 -10.97 -10.82 -1.77
N ASN A 84 -12.13 -11.45 -1.58
CA ASN A 84 -12.38 -12.43 -0.52
C ASN A 84 -11.34 -13.57 -0.64
N ASN A 85 -10.89 -14.08 0.51
CA ASN A 85 -9.94 -15.22 0.60
C ASN A 85 -8.56 -14.97 -0.02
N THR A 86 -8.15 -13.72 -0.26
CA THR A 86 -6.78 -13.41 -0.67
C THR A 86 -5.79 -13.48 0.51
N ILE A 87 -6.30 -13.29 1.72
CA ILE A 87 -5.57 -13.32 2.99
C ILE A 87 -6.11 -14.42 3.89
N VAL A 88 -5.22 -15.03 4.67
CA VAL A 88 -5.51 -16.00 5.71
C VAL A 88 -4.81 -15.55 6.99
N VAL A 89 -5.54 -15.61 8.10
CA VAL A 89 -5.04 -15.28 9.44
C VAL A 89 -4.93 -16.57 10.24
N ASN A 90 -3.75 -16.85 10.75
CA ASN A 90 -3.47 -17.98 11.65
C ASN A 90 -2.79 -17.45 12.92
N ASN A 91 -2.53 -18.33 13.90
CA ASN A 91 -1.82 -17.97 15.15
C ASN A 91 -0.43 -17.34 14.90
N ASP A 92 0.23 -17.72 13.80
CA ASP A 92 1.57 -17.22 13.44
C ASP A 92 1.54 -15.83 12.77
N GLY A 93 0.34 -15.34 12.42
CA GLY A 93 0.15 -14.03 11.79
C GLY A 93 -0.67 -14.10 10.51
N VAL A 94 -0.45 -13.09 9.65
CA VAL A 94 -1.26 -12.86 8.45
C VAL A 94 -0.47 -13.16 7.18
N TYR A 95 -1.06 -13.96 6.29
CA TYR A 95 -0.41 -14.45 5.08
C TYR A 95 -1.35 -14.40 3.88
N TYR A 96 -0.76 -14.38 2.68
CA TYR A 96 -1.52 -14.68 1.46
C TYR A 96 -2.04 -16.12 1.48
N SER A 97 -3.24 -16.33 0.95
CA SER A 97 -3.78 -17.68 0.79
C SER A 97 -2.93 -18.53 -0.16
N GLU A 98 -3.04 -19.86 -0.03
CA GLU A 98 -2.29 -20.78 -0.89
C GLU A 98 -2.61 -20.61 -2.37
N ASP A 99 -3.84 -20.23 -2.70
CA ASP A 99 -4.20 -19.94 -4.10
C ASP A 99 -3.50 -18.69 -4.63
N VAL A 100 -3.41 -17.63 -3.82
CA VAL A 100 -2.67 -16.41 -4.19
C VAL A 100 -1.18 -16.72 -4.41
N LYS A 101 -0.58 -17.55 -3.54
CA LYS A 101 0.83 -17.96 -3.67
C LYS A 101 1.08 -18.78 -4.93
N LYS A 102 0.18 -19.73 -5.26
CA LYS A 102 0.29 -20.60 -6.45
C LYS A 102 0.01 -19.84 -7.75
N ASN A 103 -0.90 -18.86 -7.71
CA ASN A 103 -1.41 -18.18 -8.89
C ASN A 103 -1.21 -16.64 -8.86
N PRO A 104 0.03 -16.13 -8.69
CA PRO A 104 0.27 -14.69 -8.45
C PRO A 104 -0.25 -13.77 -9.56
N SER A 105 -0.28 -14.23 -10.82
CA SER A 105 -0.81 -13.43 -11.95
C SER A 105 -2.32 -13.17 -11.89
N LEU A 106 -3.06 -13.98 -11.11
CA LEU A 106 -4.49 -13.82 -10.93
C LEU A 106 -4.81 -12.69 -9.94
N TYR A 107 -3.91 -12.43 -9.00
CA TYR A 107 -4.16 -11.60 -7.81
C TYR A 107 -3.29 -10.35 -7.72
N PHE A 108 -2.03 -10.40 -8.14
CA PHE A 108 -1.10 -9.28 -8.00
C PHE A 108 -1.10 -8.34 -9.20
N LEU A 109 -0.95 -7.05 -8.92
CA LEU A 109 -0.60 -6.06 -9.94
C LEU A 109 0.76 -6.42 -10.54
N THR A 110 0.86 -6.39 -11.86
CA THR A 110 2.10 -6.71 -12.57
C THR A 110 2.79 -5.45 -13.05
N ARG A 111 4.07 -5.27 -12.70
CA ARG A 111 4.95 -4.25 -13.27
C ARG A 111 5.71 -4.83 -14.46
N ILE A 112 5.69 -4.13 -15.59
CA ILE A 112 6.44 -4.48 -16.80
C ILE A 112 7.29 -3.30 -17.22
N ASN A 113 8.60 -3.48 -17.24
CA ASN A 113 9.54 -2.49 -17.77
C ASN A 113 9.93 -2.88 -19.19
N ARG A 114 9.58 -2.06 -20.18
CA ARG A 114 9.99 -2.25 -21.56
C ARG A 114 11.08 -1.29 -21.99
N GLY A 115 12.21 -1.84 -22.43
CA GLY A 115 13.29 -1.08 -23.03
C GLY A 115 12.97 -0.75 -24.48
N HIS A 116 13.01 0.52 -24.84
CA HIS A 116 12.89 1.00 -26.21
C HIS A 116 14.21 1.61 -26.64
N LEU A 117 14.73 1.17 -27.78
CA LEU A 117 15.90 1.79 -28.39
C LEU A 117 15.51 3.17 -28.93
N HIS A 118 16.18 4.20 -28.44
CA HIS A 118 16.00 5.57 -28.89
C HIS A 118 17.27 6.07 -29.57
N ARG A 119 17.18 6.33 -30.88
CA ARG A 119 18.30 6.86 -31.67
C ARG A 119 18.34 8.37 -31.56
N LYS A 120 19.47 8.92 -31.11
CA LYS A 120 19.71 10.37 -31.07
C LYS A 120 20.09 10.85 -32.48
N PRO A 121 19.31 11.76 -33.10
CA PRO A 121 19.54 12.18 -34.48
C PRO A 121 20.91 12.84 -34.68
N ARG A 122 21.39 13.57 -33.67
CA ARG A 122 22.47 14.55 -33.80
C ARG A 122 23.87 13.95 -33.77
N ASN A 123 24.05 12.82 -33.07
CA ASN A 123 25.38 12.22 -32.81
C ASN A 123 25.44 10.75 -33.25
N ASN A 124 24.40 10.24 -33.91
CA ASN A 124 24.26 8.84 -34.33
C ASN A 124 24.46 7.81 -33.20
N THR A 125 24.18 8.20 -31.96
CA THR A 125 24.23 7.33 -30.78
C THR A 125 22.85 6.78 -30.45
N CYS A 126 22.80 5.60 -29.85
CA CYS A 126 21.57 5.00 -29.34
C CYS A 126 21.57 5.01 -27.82
N GLU A 127 20.42 5.31 -27.22
CA GLU A 127 20.17 5.12 -25.78
C GLU A 127 18.97 4.20 -25.58
N ILE A 128 18.96 3.44 -24.48
CA ILE A 128 17.81 2.62 -24.10
C ILE A 128 16.94 3.47 -23.18
N LYS A 129 15.69 3.74 -23.60
CA LYS A 129 14.67 4.35 -22.75
C LYS A 129 13.77 3.27 -22.20
N VAL A 130 13.70 3.14 -20.88
CA VAL A 130 12.80 2.19 -20.22
C VAL A 130 11.46 2.86 -19.95
N ARG A 131 10.36 2.19 -20.33
CA ARG A 131 8.99 2.57 -19.98
C ARG A 131 8.39 1.52 -19.06
N THR A 132 7.79 1.99 -17.96
CA THR A 132 7.09 1.13 -16.99
C THR A 132 5.61 1.10 -17.31
N TYR A 133 5.04 -0.10 -17.35
CA TYR A 133 3.61 -0.35 -17.55
C TYR A 133 3.07 -1.18 -16.40
N PHE A 134 1.81 -0.95 -16.04
CA PHE A 134 1.11 -1.73 -15.03
C PHE A 134 -0.02 -2.52 -15.66
N ILE A 135 -0.09 -3.80 -15.33
CA ILE A 135 -1.16 -4.69 -15.78
C ILE A 135 -1.94 -5.15 -14.55
N HIS A 136 -3.24 -4.88 -14.56
CA HIS A 136 -4.17 -5.40 -13.56
C HIS A 136 -4.08 -6.92 -13.46
N ALA A 137 -4.20 -7.43 -12.24
CA ALA A 137 -4.41 -8.84 -11.96
C ALA A 137 -5.53 -9.45 -12.83
N LYS A 138 -5.39 -10.69 -13.31
CA LYS A 138 -6.35 -11.29 -14.27
C LYS A 138 -7.77 -11.34 -13.72
N GLN A 139 -7.95 -11.61 -12.42
CA GLN A 139 -9.29 -11.61 -11.81
C GLN A 139 -9.96 -10.24 -11.87
N TYR A 140 -9.19 -9.16 -11.70
CA TYR A 140 -9.73 -7.81 -11.88
C TYR A 140 -10.28 -7.61 -13.29
N GLN A 141 -9.51 -8.03 -14.31
CA GLN A 141 -9.90 -7.89 -15.72
C GLN A 141 -11.19 -8.68 -16.00
N GLU A 142 -11.30 -9.90 -15.47
CA GLU A 142 -12.49 -10.74 -15.61
C GLU A 142 -13.73 -10.14 -14.93
N LEU A 143 -13.58 -9.62 -13.71
CA LEU A 143 -14.67 -8.99 -12.96
C LEU A 143 -15.12 -7.68 -13.62
N SER A 144 -14.16 -6.89 -14.10
CA SER A 144 -14.42 -5.65 -14.84
C SER A 144 -15.20 -5.91 -16.12
N ARG A 145 -14.82 -6.93 -16.89
CA ARG A 145 -15.56 -7.35 -18.10
C ARG A 145 -17.01 -7.77 -17.80
N LYS A 146 -17.27 -8.30 -16.59
CA LYS A 146 -18.60 -8.70 -16.13
C LYS A 146 -19.39 -7.55 -15.49
N GLY A 147 -18.84 -6.35 -15.40
CA GLY A 147 -19.46 -5.20 -14.71
C GLY A 147 -19.55 -5.36 -13.19
N ARG A 148 -18.75 -6.26 -12.60
CA ARG A 148 -18.83 -6.66 -11.18
C ARG A 148 -17.68 -6.13 -10.33
N VAL A 149 -17.12 -4.95 -10.64
CA VAL A 149 -16.07 -4.36 -9.80
C VAL A 149 -16.69 -3.80 -8.52
N VAL A 150 -17.17 -4.70 -7.66
CA VAL A 150 -17.47 -4.40 -6.27
C VAL A 150 -16.24 -4.84 -5.50
N ILE A 151 -15.52 -3.84 -5.01
CA ILE A 151 -14.43 -4.02 -4.05
C ILE A 151 -15.10 -4.42 -2.75
N ASP A 152 -15.09 -5.71 -2.44
CA ASP A 152 -15.67 -6.27 -1.23
C ASP A 152 -14.59 -6.35 -0.15
N SER A 153 -14.29 -5.19 0.43
CA SER A 153 -13.40 -5.03 1.58
C SER A 153 -13.90 -5.74 2.85
N THR A 154 -15.18 -6.08 2.90
CA THR A 154 -15.89 -6.47 4.13
C THR A 154 -15.70 -7.94 4.53
N SER A 155 -15.05 -8.77 3.70
CA SER A 155 -15.02 -10.22 3.90
C SER A 155 -13.74 -10.77 4.56
N TYR A 156 -12.68 -9.97 4.70
CA TYR A 156 -11.36 -10.45 5.14
C TYR A 156 -11.37 -11.10 6.54
N LEU A 157 -12.34 -10.75 7.38
CA LEU A 157 -12.38 -11.10 8.81
C LEU A 157 -13.39 -12.19 9.19
N MET A 158 -14.25 -12.67 8.30
CA MET A 158 -15.21 -13.72 8.66
C MET A 158 -14.51 -14.98 9.21
N ASN A 159 -13.25 -15.22 8.82
CA ASN A 159 -12.42 -16.30 9.36
C ASN A 159 -11.62 -15.92 10.63
N GLU A 160 -11.44 -14.64 10.94
CA GLU A 160 -10.79 -14.20 12.20
C GLU A 160 -11.73 -14.42 13.40
N VAL A 161 -13.05 -14.37 13.18
CA VAL A 161 -14.07 -14.55 14.23
C VAL A 161 -14.33 -16.02 14.57
N GLY A 162 -14.11 -16.96 13.64
CA GLY A 162 -14.40 -18.39 13.86
C GLY A 162 -13.57 -19.06 14.96
N GLY A 163 -12.41 -18.49 15.33
CA GLY A 163 -11.54 -19.01 16.39
C GLY A 163 -11.89 -18.55 17.81
N TYR A 164 -12.64 -17.45 17.97
CA TYR A 164 -12.96 -16.88 19.28
C TYR A 164 -14.27 -17.37 19.88
N VAL A 165 -15.00 -18.24 19.18
CA VAL A 165 -16.32 -18.75 19.60
C VAL A 165 -16.24 -19.82 20.70
N ASN A 166 -15.05 -20.26 21.11
CA ASN A 166 -14.87 -21.28 22.14
C ASN A 166 -14.42 -20.69 23.48
N GLY A 167 -15.36 -20.07 24.20
CA GLY A 167 -15.62 -20.37 25.62
C GLY A 167 -14.53 -20.27 26.68
N THR A 168 -13.35 -19.71 26.42
CA THR A 168 -12.30 -19.57 27.45
C THR A 168 -11.79 -18.12 27.55
N GLY A 169 -12.52 -17.29 28.30
CA GLY A 169 -12.01 -16.22 29.19
C GLY A 169 -10.91 -15.24 28.73
N GLY A 170 -10.60 -15.08 27.44
CA GLY A 170 -9.64 -14.12 26.91
C GLY A 170 -10.32 -12.99 26.13
N LEU A 171 -9.84 -11.74 26.30
CA LEU A 171 -10.32 -10.55 25.56
C LEU A 171 -9.99 -10.67 24.06
N GLY A 172 -10.90 -11.27 23.29
CA GLY A 172 -10.91 -11.13 21.84
C GLY A 172 -11.31 -9.70 21.41
N PRO A 173 -11.11 -9.35 20.13
CA PRO A 173 -11.59 -8.09 19.58
C PRO A 173 -13.11 -8.00 19.76
N GLY A 174 -13.59 -7.01 20.52
CA GLY A 174 -15.04 -6.84 20.73
C GLY A 174 -15.78 -6.44 19.44
N ASP A 175 -17.08 -6.69 19.42
CA ASP A 175 -17.94 -6.49 18.23
C ASP A 175 -18.44 -5.05 18.05
N SER A 176 -18.09 -4.13 18.95
CA SER A 176 -18.41 -2.70 18.84
C SER A 176 -17.17 -1.88 18.45
N PHE A 177 -17.40 -0.71 17.84
CA PHE A 177 -16.32 0.21 17.49
C PHE A 177 -15.37 0.50 18.66
N GLY A 178 -15.92 0.88 19.83
CA GLY A 178 -15.10 1.28 20.98
C GLY A 178 -14.26 0.14 21.55
N LEU A 179 -14.81 -1.07 21.59
CA LEU A 179 -14.09 -2.27 22.04
C LEU A 179 -12.99 -2.65 21.04
N TYR A 180 -13.30 -2.69 19.74
CA TYR A 180 -12.33 -3.02 18.71
C TYR A 180 -11.21 -1.99 18.64
N PHE A 181 -11.55 -0.70 18.71
CA PHE A 181 -10.58 0.39 18.75
C PHE A 181 -9.67 0.32 19.98
N THR A 182 -10.23 0.01 21.14
CA THR A 182 -9.45 -0.18 22.38
C THR A 182 -8.50 -1.36 22.27
N TRP A 183 -8.98 -2.50 21.76
CA TRP A 183 -8.14 -3.68 21.55
C TRP A 183 -7.00 -3.42 20.55
N LEU A 184 -7.27 -2.73 19.45
CA LEU A 184 -6.22 -2.32 18.50
C LEU A 184 -5.15 -1.47 19.20
N MET A 185 -5.56 -0.48 19.98
CA MET A 185 -4.63 0.40 20.67
C MET A 185 -3.80 -0.30 21.74
N ASP A 186 -4.46 -1.02 22.66
CA ASP A 186 -3.82 -1.51 23.88
C ASP A 186 -3.13 -2.86 23.65
N GLU A 187 -3.78 -3.79 22.94
CA GLU A 187 -3.31 -5.17 22.81
C GLU A 187 -2.47 -5.39 21.54
N LYS A 188 -2.91 -4.84 20.40
CA LYS A 188 -2.28 -5.14 19.11
C LYS A 188 -1.12 -4.22 18.76
N TYR A 189 -1.33 -2.91 18.86
CA TYR A 189 -0.35 -1.90 18.44
C TYR A 189 0.38 -1.23 19.61
N ASN A 190 -0.11 -1.41 20.84
CA ASN A 190 0.47 -0.85 22.07
C ASN A 190 0.80 0.66 21.95
N ILE A 191 -0.21 1.45 21.59
CA ILE A 191 -0.12 2.90 21.42
C ILE A 191 -0.96 3.62 22.48
N SER A 192 -0.34 4.57 23.20
CA SER A 192 -1.06 5.33 24.21
C SER A 192 -1.98 6.39 23.59
N LYS A 193 -2.98 6.82 24.36
CA LYS A 193 -3.90 7.90 23.95
C LYS A 193 -3.14 9.20 23.65
N LYS A 194 -2.10 9.49 24.44
CA LYS A 194 -1.27 10.68 24.28
C LYS A 194 -0.46 10.63 22.98
N GLU A 195 0.21 9.51 22.72
CA GLU A 195 0.97 9.33 21.47
C GLU A 195 0.04 9.43 20.24
N LEU A 196 -1.12 8.78 20.29
CA LEU A 196 -2.08 8.86 19.20
C LEU A 196 -2.62 10.28 19.02
N ALA A 197 -2.85 11.03 20.10
CA ALA A 197 -3.24 12.44 20.06
C ALA A 197 -2.15 13.32 19.43
N ASP A 198 -0.89 13.11 19.82
CA ASP A 198 0.25 13.87 19.34
C ASP A 198 0.47 13.65 17.84
N ILE A 199 0.35 12.40 17.36
CA ILE A 199 0.49 12.06 15.93
C ILE A 199 -0.67 12.63 15.11
N THR A 200 -1.91 12.39 15.53
CA THR A 200 -3.11 12.74 14.74
C THR A 200 -3.54 14.20 14.86
N GLY A 201 -3.13 14.89 15.93
CA GLY A 201 -3.65 16.19 16.31
C GLY A 201 -5.08 16.17 16.88
N ILE A 202 -5.64 14.98 17.12
CA ILE A 202 -6.93 14.77 17.79
C ILE A 202 -6.74 14.96 19.30
N ASP A 203 -7.72 15.53 19.98
CA ASP A 203 -7.67 15.70 21.45
C ASP A 203 -7.70 14.35 22.17
N GLU A 204 -6.85 14.16 23.17
CA GLU A 204 -6.82 12.94 24.01
C GLU A 204 -8.19 12.64 24.64
N ARG A 205 -8.97 13.67 24.99
CA ARG A 205 -10.35 13.51 25.49
C ARG A 205 -11.27 12.93 24.43
N THR A 206 -11.06 13.26 23.16
CA THR A 206 -11.82 12.68 22.04
C THR A 206 -11.44 11.22 21.83
N ILE A 207 -10.15 10.88 21.86
CA ILE A 207 -9.69 9.49 21.80
C ILE A 207 -10.25 8.68 22.97
N THR A 208 -10.28 9.27 24.17
CA THR A 208 -10.90 8.64 25.34
C THR A 208 -12.38 8.35 25.10
N ARG A 209 -13.13 9.29 24.48
CA ARG A 209 -14.55 9.07 24.13
C ARG A 209 -14.73 7.97 23.08
N MET A 210 -13.86 7.92 22.06
CA MET A 210 -13.88 6.87 21.03
C MET A 210 -13.73 5.47 21.64
N ARG A 211 -12.97 5.36 22.72
CA ARG A 211 -12.74 4.09 23.42
C ARG A 211 -13.88 3.69 24.35
N THR A 212 -14.46 4.64 25.09
CA THR A 212 -15.30 4.33 26.26
C THR A 212 -16.79 4.61 26.09
N LYS A 213 -17.20 5.43 25.11
CA LYS A 213 -18.61 5.80 24.91
C LYS A 213 -19.18 5.06 23.72
N GLU A 214 -20.09 4.12 23.95
CA GLU A 214 -20.72 3.32 22.89
C GLU A 214 -21.48 4.20 21.89
N ASP A 215 -22.21 5.22 22.36
CA ASP A 215 -22.97 6.14 21.50
C ASP A 215 -22.12 7.20 20.79
N TYR A 216 -20.79 7.22 21.04
CA TYR A 216 -19.94 8.21 20.39
C TYR A 216 -19.56 7.76 18.98
N LEU A 217 -20.11 8.46 17.99
CA LEU A 217 -19.78 8.27 16.58
C LEU A 217 -18.65 9.24 16.16
N PRO A 218 -17.39 8.80 16.05
CA PRO A 218 -16.33 9.65 15.50
C PRO A 218 -16.59 9.95 14.03
N SER A 219 -16.09 11.09 13.55
CA SER A 219 -16.12 11.37 12.12
C SER A 219 -15.19 10.43 11.37
N LEU A 220 -15.54 10.08 10.13
CA LEU A 220 -14.71 9.26 9.23
C LEU A 220 -13.24 9.70 9.21
N GLU A 221 -12.96 11.00 9.14
CA GLU A 221 -11.61 11.55 9.05
C GLU A 221 -10.79 11.33 10.33
N PHE A 222 -11.44 11.27 11.50
CA PHE A 222 -10.77 10.89 12.74
C PHE A 222 -10.40 9.41 12.70
N ILE A 223 -11.30 8.56 12.20
CA ILE A 223 -11.03 7.13 12.04
C ILE A 223 -9.87 6.91 11.07
N ILE A 224 -9.91 7.52 9.88
CA ILE A 224 -8.83 7.42 8.87
C ILE A 224 -7.49 7.89 9.45
N ALA A 225 -7.48 8.99 10.21
CA ALA A 225 -6.26 9.48 10.85
C ALA A 225 -5.70 8.48 11.87
N CYS A 226 -6.57 7.88 12.69
CA CYS A 226 -6.16 6.84 13.62
C CYS A 226 -5.66 5.58 12.91
N CYS A 227 -6.30 5.16 11.82
CA CYS A 227 -5.84 4.03 11.00
C CYS A 227 -4.41 4.23 10.50
N ILE A 228 -4.11 5.41 9.95
CA ILE A 228 -2.78 5.76 9.44
C ILE A 228 -1.76 5.89 10.58
N ALA A 229 -2.12 6.57 11.67
CA ALA A 229 -1.22 6.80 12.80
C ALA A 229 -0.77 5.50 13.47
N MET A 230 -1.65 4.49 13.53
CA MET A 230 -1.33 3.16 14.04
C MET A 230 -0.73 2.23 12.97
N SER A 231 -0.71 2.67 11.71
CA SER A 231 -0.37 1.85 10.55
C SER A 231 -1.14 0.53 10.50
N LEU A 232 -2.45 0.63 10.73
CA LEU A 232 -3.37 -0.51 10.70
C LEU A 232 -3.30 -1.23 9.36
N LEU A 233 -3.37 -2.56 9.40
CA LEU A 233 -3.46 -3.35 8.17
C LEU A 233 -4.77 -3.01 7.43
N PRO A 234 -4.82 -3.16 6.09
CA PRO A 234 -5.97 -2.76 5.29
C PRO A 234 -7.32 -3.31 5.81
N TRP A 235 -7.37 -4.59 6.17
CA TRP A 235 -8.58 -5.25 6.67
C TRP A 235 -9.00 -4.79 8.07
N GLU A 236 -8.05 -4.40 8.93
CA GLU A 236 -8.35 -3.84 10.25
C GLU A 236 -8.94 -2.43 10.13
N SER A 237 -8.39 -1.64 9.21
CA SER A 237 -8.94 -0.34 8.86
C SER A 237 -10.37 -0.48 8.32
N ASP A 238 -10.59 -1.41 7.40
CA ASP A 238 -11.92 -1.68 6.84
C ASP A 238 -12.92 -2.09 7.94
N LYS A 239 -12.54 -2.99 8.85
CA LYS A 239 -13.40 -3.37 10.00
C LYS A 239 -13.69 -2.20 10.93
N LEU A 240 -12.69 -1.41 11.28
CA LEU A 240 -12.87 -0.29 12.18
C LEU A 240 -13.84 0.76 11.59
N ILE A 241 -13.75 0.99 10.28
CA ILE A 241 -14.64 1.88 9.54
C ILE A 241 -16.07 1.32 9.47
N ASP A 242 -16.21 0.02 9.23
CA ASP A 242 -17.52 -0.67 9.18
C ASP A 242 -18.21 -0.67 10.55
N LEU A 243 -17.48 -0.98 11.63
CA LEU A 243 -17.98 -0.92 13.01
C LEU A 243 -18.40 0.49 13.44
N ALA A 244 -17.81 1.53 12.84
CA ALA A 244 -18.24 2.91 13.04
C ALA A 244 -19.44 3.33 12.18
N GLY A 245 -19.98 2.42 11.36
CA GLY A 245 -21.14 2.65 10.51
C GLY A 245 -20.82 3.37 9.19
N TYR A 246 -19.56 3.40 8.76
CA TYR A 246 -19.15 4.03 7.51
C TYR A 246 -18.89 2.99 6.42
N LYS A 247 -19.16 3.39 5.16
CA LYS A 247 -18.76 2.63 3.98
C LYS A 247 -18.12 3.58 2.99
N LEU A 248 -16.83 3.36 2.68
CA LEU A 248 -16.10 4.17 1.72
C LEU A 248 -16.61 3.90 0.30
N ARG A 249 -16.99 4.96 -0.41
CA ARG A 249 -17.55 4.89 -1.75
C ARG A 249 -16.52 5.28 -2.79
N THR A 250 -16.41 4.44 -3.82
CA THR A 250 -15.45 4.63 -4.91
C THR A 250 -15.87 5.72 -5.91
N ASN A 251 -17.10 6.25 -5.84
CA ASN A 251 -17.55 7.35 -6.69
C ASN A 251 -17.25 8.74 -6.10
N LEU A 252 -16.98 8.85 -4.81
CA LEU A 252 -16.65 10.12 -4.17
C LEU A 252 -15.14 10.32 -4.14
N LYS A 253 -14.68 11.42 -4.74
CA LYS A 253 -13.25 11.72 -4.92
C LYS A 253 -12.46 11.70 -3.60
N ILE A 254 -13.04 12.25 -2.52
CA ILE A 254 -12.40 12.29 -1.21
C ILE A 254 -12.31 10.90 -0.57
N GLU A 255 -13.38 10.10 -0.65
CA GLU A 255 -13.39 8.74 -0.10
C GLU A 255 -12.49 7.80 -0.89
N ARG A 256 -12.36 7.98 -2.22
CA ARG A 256 -11.32 7.31 -3.02
C ARG A 256 -9.90 7.64 -2.53
N GLY A 257 -9.67 8.89 -2.14
CA GLY A 257 -8.42 9.30 -1.51
C GLY A 257 -8.18 8.51 -0.22
N TYR A 258 -9.18 8.43 0.66
CA TYR A 258 -9.09 7.66 1.90
C TYR A 258 -8.85 6.16 1.67
N ILE A 259 -9.52 5.56 0.69
CA ILE A 259 -9.27 4.16 0.30
C ILE A 259 -7.80 3.95 -0.07
N ALA A 260 -7.22 4.83 -0.90
CA ALA A 260 -5.81 4.73 -1.27
C ALA A 260 -4.89 4.84 -0.04
N LEU A 261 -5.23 5.70 0.93
CA LEU A 261 -4.46 5.83 2.17
C LEU A 261 -4.50 4.55 2.99
N ILE A 262 -5.68 4.00 3.31
CA ILE A 262 -5.80 2.85 4.21
C ILE A 262 -5.42 1.51 3.56
N HIS A 263 -5.54 1.39 2.23
CA HIS A 263 -5.20 0.14 1.54
C HIS A 263 -3.75 0.10 1.06
N VAL A 264 -3.15 1.24 0.69
CA VAL A 264 -1.83 1.27 0.03
C VAL A 264 -0.79 2.07 0.79
N PHE A 265 -1.18 3.19 1.39
CA PHE A 265 -0.25 4.09 2.09
C PHE A 265 -0.38 4.04 3.62
N TYR A 266 -0.94 2.97 4.19
CA TYR A 266 -1.22 2.88 5.63
C TYR A 266 0.05 2.91 6.49
N GLN A 267 1.19 2.53 5.92
CA GLN A 267 2.51 2.58 6.58
C GLN A 267 3.21 3.94 6.44
N CYS A 268 2.61 4.91 5.74
CA CYS A 268 3.16 6.25 5.58
C CYS A 268 2.79 7.14 6.76
N SER A 269 3.58 8.20 6.99
CA SER A 269 3.22 9.20 7.99
C SER A 269 1.99 10.01 7.56
N ILE A 270 1.35 10.69 8.50
CA ILE A 270 0.23 11.58 8.21
C ILE A 270 0.64 12.70 7.23
N ASP A 271 1.86 13.23 7.35
CA ASP A 271 2.36 14.27 6.45
C ASP A 271 2.52 13.75 5.02
N GLU A 272 3.06 12.54 4.85
CA GLU A 272 3.14 11.89 3.54
C GLU A 272 1.75 11.60 2.95
N CYS A 273 0.81 11.17 3.79
CA CYS A 273 -0.58 10.97 3.39
C CYS A 273 -1.25 12.28 2.95
N ASN A 274 -0.97 13.39 3.62
CA ASN A 274 -1.42 14.72 3.22
C ASN A 274 -0.87 15.11 1.84
N GLU A 275 0.41 14.86 1.56
CA GLU A 275 0.98 15.09 0.23
C GLU A 275 0.26 14.27 -0.85
N PHE A 276 -0.11 13.02 -0.57
CA PHE A 276 -0.84 12.18 -1.53
C PHE A 276 -2.25 12.72 -1.80
N LEU A 277 -2.97 13.16 -0.78
CA LEU A 277 -4.28 13.81 -0.95
C LEU A 277 -4.15 15.08 -1.80
N GLU A 278 -3.17 15.93 -1.53
CA GLU A 278 -2.93 17.16 -2.28
C GLU A 278 -2.58 16.88 -3.76
N GLN A 279 -1.80 15.83 -4.03
CA GLN A 279 -1.51 15.38 -5.41
C GLN A 279 -2.73 14.80 -6.15
N MET A 280 -3.78 14.44 -5.42
CA MET A 280 -5.09 14.09 -5.98
C MET A 280 -6.01 15.31 -6.10
N GLY A 281 -5.56 16.49 -5.67
CA GLY A 281 -6.35 17.72 -5.59
C GLY A 281 -7.45 17.61 -4.53
N LEU A 282 -7.12 17.07 -3.36
CA LEU A 282 -7.98 16.91 -2.20
C LEU A 282 -7.42 17.69 -1.01
N THR A 283 -8.28 18.03 -0.06
CA THR A 283 -7.87 18.69 1.20
C THR A 283 -7.10 17.71 2.08
N SER A 284 -6.01 18.18 2.68
CA SER A 284 -5.22 17.38 3.60
C SER A 284 -6.00 17.01 4.87
N LEU A 285 -5.71 15.82 5.40
CA LEU A 285 -6.40 15.22 6.53
C LEU A 285 -6.23 16.09 7.79
N SER A 286 -5.01 16.57 8.04
CA SER A 286 -4.71 17.45 9.18
C SER A 286 -5.49 18.77 9.15
N SER A 287 -5.80 19.30 7.97
CA SER A 287 -6.58 20.54 7.82
C SER A 287 -8.05 20.32 8.19
N ILE A 288 -8.61 19.17 7.82
CA ILE A 288 -9.97 18.77 8.18
C ILE A 288 -10.07 18.56 9.70
N ILE A 289 -9.11 17.86 10.30
CA ILE A 289 -9.07 17.62 11.75
C ILE A 289 -9.02 18.94 12.52
N LYS A 290 -8.13 19.86 12.15
CA LYS A 290 -8.04 21.20 12.77
C LYS A 290 -9.35 21.97 12.67
N THR A 291 -10.04 21.87 11.55
CA THR A 291 -11.33 22.54 11.33
C THR A 291 -12.43 21.95 12.24
N LYS A 292 -12.54 20.62 12.31
CA LYS A 292 -13.52 19.95 13.19
C LYS A 292 -13.26 20.21 14.68
N LYS A 293 -11.99 20.31 15.08
CA LYS A 293 -11.60 20.72 16.45
C LYS A 293 -12.13 22.12 16.79
N LYS A 294 -11.98 23.09 15.89
CA LYS A 294 -12.50 24.46 16.09
C LYS A 294 -14.01 24.50 16.22
N ILE A 295 -14.73 23.70 15.43
CA ILE A 295 -16.19 23.62 15.50
C ILE A 295 -16.62 23.07 16.87
N ASN A 296 -16.06 21.94 17.32
CA ASN A 296 -16.38 21.35 18.62
C ASN A 296 -16.10 22.30 19.80
N SER A 297 -15.03 23.09 19.74
CA SER A 297 -14.73 24.10 20.77
C SER A 297 -15.74 25.26 20.77
N ARG A 298 -16.24 25.70 19.60
CA ARG A 298 -17.24 26.77 19.51
C ARG A 298 -18.62 26.32 19.97
N THR A 299 -19.04 25.09 19.66
CA THR A 299 -20.34 24.57 20.10
C THR A 299 -20.43 24.45 21.62
N LEU A 300 -19.32 24.20 22.31
CA LEU A 300 -19.25 24.18 23.77
C LEU A 300 -19.38 25.57 24.41
N HIS A 301 -18.98 26.64 23.71
CA HIS A 301 -19.09 28.02 24.19
C HIS A 301 -20.46 28.68 23.95
N VAL A 302 -21.33 28.08 23.14
CA VAL A 302 -22.69 28.59 22.87
C VAL A 302 -23.72 27.96 23.83
N ILE A 303 -23.34 26.92 24.58
CA ILE A 303 -24.20 26.19 25.52
C ILE A 303 -23.81 26.47 27.00
N SER A 304 -22.83 27.37 27.24
CA SER A 304 -22.45 27.88 28.56
C SER A 304 -22.94 29.30 28.77
#